data_AF-A0A0P0FSQ8-F1
#
_entry.id   AF-A0A0P0FSQ8-F1
#
_cell.length_a   1.000
_cell.length_b   1.000
_cell.length_c   1.000
_cell.angle_alpha   90.00
_cell.angle_beta   90.00
_cell.angle_gamma   90.00
#
_symmetry.space_group_name_H-M   'P 1'
#
loop_
_entity.id
_entity.type
_entity.pdbx_description
1 polymer ?
#
loop_
_entity_poly.entity_id
_entity_poly.type
_entity_poly.pdbx_seq_one_letter_code
_entity_poly.pdbx_strand_id
1 'polypeptide(L)' 'MDIKKNLRTVARNAAFRVEFLTSGREILLYTNAIYSAMMWGWTKRIEEKEKETHIREELIK' A
#
# COMPACT_ATOMS: atom_id res chain seq x y z
N MET A 1 2.62 14.90 4.87
CA MET A 1 2.30 14.35 3.53
C MET A 1 1.42 13.11 3.74
N ASP A 2 0.23 13.07 3.16
CA ASP A 2 -0.71 11.95 3.34
C ASP A 2 -0.15 10.69 2.66
N ILE A 3 0.21 9.68 3.46
CA ILE A 3 0.84 8.43 2.99
C ILE A 3 -0.05 7.73 1.96
N LYS A 4 -1.39 7.78 2.12
CA LYS A 4 -2.32 7.15 1.18
C LYS A 4 -2.29 7.82 -0.18
N LYS A 5 -2.20 9.16 -0.21
CA LYS A 5 -2.04 9.93 -1.45
C LYS A 5 -0.72 9.58 -2.15
N ASN A 6 0.37 9.43 -1.39
CA ASN A 6 1.66 9.01 -1.95
C ASN A 6 1.57 7.60 -2.58
N LEU A 7 1.02 6.62 -1.86
CA LEU A 7 0.85 5.25 -2.37
C LEU A 7 -0.01 5.19 -3.64
N ARG A 8 -1.09 5.98 -3.72
CA ARG A 8 -1.93 6.08 -4.92
C ARG A 8 -1.13 6.60 -6.12
N THR A 9 -0.29 7.61 -5.91
CA THR A 9 0.60 8.14 -6.96
C THR A 9 1.63 7.12 -7.41
N VAL A 10 2.27 6.40 -6.49
CA VAL A 10 3.22 5.33 -6.81
C VAL A 10 2.54 4.22 -7.62
N ALA A 11 1.36 3.77 -7.19
CA ALA A 11 0.59 2.75 -7.90
C ALA A 11 0.22 3.18 -9.32
N ARG A 12 -0.18 4.45 -9.49
CA ARG A 12 -0.50 5.03 -10.79
C ARG A 12 0.72 5.09 -11.71
N ASN A 13 1.86 5.55 -11.19
CA ASN A 13 3.11 5.61 -11.95
C ASN A 13 3.60 4.21 -12.35
N ALA A 14 3.42 3.21 -11.48
CA ALA A 14 3.71 1.82 -11.80
C ALA A 14 2.80 1.28 -12.92
N ALA A 15 1.49 1.56 -12.87
CA ALA A 15 0.55 1.16 -13.92
C ALA A 15 0.91 1.78 -15.29
N PHE A 16 1.35 3.05 -15.33
CA PHE A 16 1.78 3.68 -16.59
C PHE A 16 3.04 3.07 -17.22
N ARG A 17 3.85 2.34 -16.45
CA ARG A 17 5.06 1.67 -16.96
C ARG A 17 4.77 0.30 -17.59
N VAL A 18 3.51 -0.15 -17.56
CA VAL A 18 3.11 -1.45 -18.08
C VAL A 18 2.73 -1.32 -19.55
N GLU A 19 3.57 -1.86 -20.43
CA GLU A 19 3.48 -1.66 -21.88
C GLU A 19 2.24 -2.30 -22.53
N PHE A 20 1.62 -3.31 -21.89
CA PHE A 20 0.46 -4.01 -22.44
C PHE A 20 -0.89 -3.38 -22.08
N LEU A 21 -0.93 -2.32 -21.26
CA LEU A 21 -2.18 -1.61 -20.97
C LEU A 21 -2.48 -0.64 -22.11
N THR A 22 -3.62 -0.80 -22.76
CA THR A 22 -3.98 -0.10 -24.01
C THR A 22 -5.06 0.96 -23.82
N SER A 23 -5.71 0.99 -22.64
CA SER A 23 -6.80 1.92 -22.36
C SER A 23 -6.71 2.59 -20.98
N GLY A 24 -7.35 3.76 -20.86
CA GLY A 24 -7.49 4.44 -19.57
C GLY A 24 -8.22 3.60 -18.52
N ARG A 25 -9.14 2.72 -18.94
CA ARG A 25 -9.84 1.79 -18.05
C ARG A 25 -8.90 0.72 -17.49
N GLU A 26 -8.05 0.14 -18.33
CA GLU A 26 -7.04 -0.83 -17.91
C GLU A 26 -6.03 -0.21 -16.95
N ILE A 27 -5.54 1.00 -17.25
CA ILE A 27 -4.64 1.76 -16.36
C ILE A 27 -5.30 2.00 -15.00
N LEU A 28 -6.58 2.39 -14.98
CA LEU A 28 -7.31 2.62 -13.73
C LEU A 28 -7.46 1.33 -12.90
N LEU A 29 -7.84 0.23 -13.54
CA LEU A 29 -8.00 -1.06 -12.86
C LEU A 29 -6.67 -1.57 -12.30
N TYR A 30 -5.60 -1.47 -13.09
CA TYR A 30 -4.26 -1.89 -12.67
C TYR A 30 -3.70 -1.01 -11.55
N THR A 31 -3.91 0.31 -11.63
CA THR A 31 -3.57 1.26 -10.55
C THR A 31 -4.26 0.87 -9.25
N ASN A 32 -5.56 0.55 -9.30
CA ASN A 32 -6.32 0.17 -8.11
C ASN A 32 -5.84 -1.17 -7.54
N ALA A 33 -5.48 -2.15 -8.39
CA ALA A 33 -4.93 -3.43 -7.95
C ALA A 33 -3.59 -3.26 -7.21
N ILE A 34 -2.65 -2.50 -7.79
CA ILE A 34 -1.36 -2.20 -7.15
C ILE A 34 -1.56 -1.44 -5.83
N TYR A 35 -2.42 -0.43 -5.83
CA TYR A 35 -2.70 0.35 -4.62
C TYR A 35 -3.27 -0.53 -3.50
N SER A 36 -4.23 -1.41 -3.82
CA SER A 36 -4.80 -2.34 -2.84
C SER A 36 -3.75 -3.30 -2.27
N ALA A 37 -2.85 -3.83 -3.11
CA ALA A 37 -1.75 -4.67 -2.64
C ALA A 37 -0.78 -3.92 -1.71
N MET A 38 -0.43 -2.68 -2.05
CA MET A 38 0.41 -1.81 -1.21
C MET A 38 -0.25 -1.50 0.13
N MET A 39 -1.55 -1.18 0.11
CA MET A 39 -2.33 -0.93 1.33
C MET A 39 -2.41 -2.18 2.21
N TRP A 40 -2.60 -3.35 1.63
CA TRP A 40 -2.64 -4.60 2.40
C TRP A 40 -1.32 -4.87 3.13
N GLY A 41 -0.18 -4.75 2.43
CA GLY A 41 1.13 -4.88 3.06
C GLY A 41 1.43 -3.78 4.10
N TRP A 42 0.89 -2.57 3.89
CA TRP A 42 1.00 -1.48 4.86
C TRP A 42 0.19 -1.76 6.14
N THR A 43 -1.05 -2.23 6.01
CA THR A 43 -1.87 -2.64 7.16
C THR A 43 -1.20 -3.74 7.97
N LYS A 44 -0.64 -4.76 7.30
CA LYS A 44 0.11 -5.83 7.97
C LYS A 44 1.27 -5.32 8.82
N ARG A 45 2.06 -4.38 8.29
CA ARG A 45 3.16 -3.75 9.05
C ARG A 45 2.68 -2.95 10.26
N ILE A 46 1.52 -2.31 10.19
CA ILE A 46 0.94 -1.61 11.34
C ILE A 46 0.53 -2.62 12.41
N GLU A 47 -0.22 -3.65 12.03
CA GLU A 47 -0.65 -4.72 12.95
C GLU A 47 0.54 -5.37 13.67
N GLU A 48 1.65 -5.62 12.96
CA GLU A 48 2.88 -6.19 13.53
C GLU A 48 3.54 -5.23 14.52
N LYS A 49 3.68 -3.96 14.17
CA LYS A 49 4.26 -2.95 15.07
C LYS A 49 3.44 -2.75 16.33
N GLU A 50 2.10 -2.73 16.22
CA GLU A 50 1.21 -2.60 17.37
C GLU A 50 1.35 -3.79 18.33
N LYS A 51 1.50 -5.01 17.81
CA LYS A 51 1.80 -6.20 18.62
C LYS A 51 3.15 -6.10 19.32
N GLU A 52 4.20 -5.68 18.61
CA GLU A 52 5.54 -5.49 19.19
C GLU A 52 5.53 -4.45 20.32
N THR A 53 4.82 -3.34 20.13
CA THR A 53 4.67 -2.32 21.18
C THR A 53 3.92 -2.86 22.39
N HIS A 54 2.85 -3.63 22.18
CA HIS A 54 2.07 -4.22 23.27
C HIS A 54 2.91 -5.20 24.11
N ILE A 55 3.67 -6.09 23.46
CA ILE A 55 4.56 -7.04 24.14
C ILE A 55 5.63 -6.31 24.96
N ARG A 56 6.21 -5.22 24.42
CA ARG A 56 7.21 -4.42 25.15
C ARG A 56 6.62 -3.74 26.38
N GLU A 57 5.41 -3.22 26.30
CA GLU A 57 4.72 -2.61 27.44
C GLU A 57 4.40 -3.64 28.55
N GLU A 58 4.01 -4.86 28.18
CA GLU A 58 3.80 -5.95 29.14
C GLU A 58 5.10 -6.39 29.83
N LEU A 59 6.23 -6.40 29.13
CA LEU A 59 7.55 -6.80 29.68
C LEU A 59 8.16 -5.74 30.62
N ILE A 60 7.71 -4.50 30.57
CA ILE A 60 8.22 -3.39 31.39
C ILE A 60 7.40 -3.23 32.70
N LYS A 61 6.23 -3.88 32.80
CA LYS A 61 5.41 -3.95 34.01
C LYS A 61 5.88 -5.02 34.98
#